data_AF-A0A8S3TE33-F1
#
_entry.id   AF-A0A8S3TE33-F1
#
_cell.length_a   1.000
_cell.length_b   1.000
_cell.length_c   1.000
_cell.angle_alpha   90.00
_cell.angle_beta   90.00
_cell.angle_gamma   90.00
#
_symmetry.space_group_name_H-M   'P 1'
#
loop_
_entity.id
_entity.type
_entity.pdbx_description
1 polymer ?
#
loop_
_entity_poly.entity_id
_entity_poly.type
_entity_poly.pdbx_seq_one_letter_code
_entity_poly.pdbx_strand_id
1 'polypeptide(L)'
;MQYEKKNEMKCTFAYKSECGQSLHYASNVPCIPITKCDKPTSTHLRSLGCNSTDYELPEGLLILYRSGIFSIDCSSCDIYICPKHRDDFGIYWRRQTRKCQSPTHPDQSVAKPSRGIPASVCKELWMTKRISLPVGSGICYSCIRKYPVSQDSKQALITDIGKFNDSSERLLTTETGISNAEESDNLAFTG
;
A
#
# COMPACT_ATOMS: atom_id res chain seq x y z
N MET A 1 23.66 27.39 -20.61
CA MET A 1 22.88 26.14 -20.62
C MET A 1 22.90 25.54 -19.24
N GLN A 2 21.91 25.85 -18.40
CA GLN A 2 21.72 25.16 -17.13
C GLN A 2 20.84 23.95 -17.43
N TYR A 3 21.42 22.75 -17.31
CA TYR A 3 20.65 21.51 -17.34
C TYR A 3 19.75 21.50 -16.10
N GLU A 4 18.44 21.62 -16.29
CA GLU A 4 17.46 21.35 -15.25
C GLU A 4 17.66 19.91 -14.76
N LYS A 5 18.06 19.77 -13.49
CA LYS A 5 18.04 18.48 -12.81
C LYS A 5 16.59 18.00 -12.80
N LYS A 6 16.27 17.04 -13.68
CA LYS A 6 15.05 16.23 -13.57
C LYS A 6 14.98 15.72 -12.14
N ASN A 7 14.00 16.20 -11.37
CA ASN A 7 13.84 15.85 -9.97
C ASN A 7 13.50 14.36 -9.92
N GLU A 8 14.51 13.51 -9.74
CA GLU A 8 14.34 12.06 -9.69
C GLU A 8 13.60 11.74 -8.39
N MET A 9 12.28 11.52 -8.49
CA MET A 9 11.44 11.17 -7.34
C MET A 9 11.97 9.87 -6.72
N LYS A 10 12.53 9.98 -5.52
CA LYS A 10 13.19 8.87 -4.82
C LYS A 10 12.18 7.96 -4.17
N CYS A 11 12.47 6.66 -4.17
CA CYS A 11 11.67 5.69 -3.44
C CYS A 11 11.66 5.99 -1.94
N THR A 12 10.47 6.23 -1.39
CA THR A 12 10.28 6.49 0.03
C THR A 12 10.59 5.25 0.88
N PHE A 13 10.53 4.04 0.32
CA PHE A 13 10.75 2.79 1.04
C PHE A 13 12.23 2.38 1.16
N ALA A 14 13.16 3.21 0.69
CA ALA A 14 14.60 2.97 0.80
C ALA A 14 15.08 2.82 2.26
N TYR A 15 14.34 3.33 3.25
CA TYR A 15 14.65 3.12 4.68
C TYR A 15 14.42 1.66 5.14
N LYS A 16 13.64 0.86 4.40
CA LYS A 16 13.38 -0.56 4.74
C LYS A 16 14.44 -1.49 4.17
N SER A 17 14.89 -1.23 2.95
CA SER A 17 15.94 -1.97 2.26
C SER A 17 16.41 -1.18 1.04
N GLU A 18 17.58 -1.54 0.51
CA GLU A 18 18.09 -0.97 -0.72
C GLU A 18 17.09 -1.12 -1.88
N CYS A 19 17.02 -0.08 -2.72
CA CYS A 19 16.31 -0.16 -3.99
C CYS A 19 17.06 -1.10 -4.94
N GLY A 20 16.37 -1.63 -5.95
CA GLY A 20 17.00 -2.54 -6.89
C GLY A 20 16.04 -3.01 -7.97
N GLN A 21 16.45 -4.09 -8.64
CA GLN A 21 15.68 -4.69 -9.73
C GLN A 21 14.46 -5.44 -9.20
N SER A 22 13.39 -5.37 -9.98
CA SER A 22 12.20 -6.18 -9.79
C SER A 22 12.26 -7.42 -10.69
N LEU A 23 11.64 -8.51 -10.25
CA LEU A 23 11.43 -9.71 -11.08
C LEU A 23 10.19 -9.59 -11.99
N HIS A 24 9.37 -8.58 -11.76
CA HIS A 24 8.04 -8.40 -12.36
C HIS A 24 7.90 -7.11 -13.17
N TYR A 25 8.90 -6.23 -13.13
CA TYR A 25 8.96 -4.98 -13.87
C TYR A 25 10.31 -4.86 -14.58
N ALA A 26 10.35 -4.11 -15.69
CA ALA A 26 11.59 -3.83 -16.41
C ALA A 26 12.57 -3.00 -15.56
N SER A 27 13.88 -3.19 -15.77
CA SER A 27 14.95 -2.60 -14.96
C SER A 27 15.00 -1.06 -14.93
N ASN A 28 14.30 -0.39 -15.84
CA ASN A 28 14.30 1.07 -16.00
C ASN A 28 12.95 1.72 -15.68
N VAL A 29 12.05 1.01 -14.99
CA VAL A 29 10.77 1.61 -14.58
C VAL A 29 11.04 2.62 -13.44
N PRO A 30 10.63 3.89 -13.59
CA PRO A 30 10.84 4.91 -12.57
C PRO A 30 10.01 4.61 -11.32
N CYS A 31 10.36 5.27 -10.21
CA CYS A 31 9.46 5.29 -9.06
C CYS A 31 8.14 5.96 -9.45
N ILE A 32 7.03 5.40 -8.99
CA ILE A 32 5.69 5.95 -9.21
C ILE A 32 5.05 6.36 -7.88
N PRO A 33 4.09 7.30 -7.89
CA PRO A 33 3.27 7.59 -6.71
C PRO A 33 2.57 6.33 -6.21
N ILE A 34 2.43 6.19 -4.88
CA ILE A 34 1.77 5.02 -4.28
C ILE A 34 0.29 4.90 -4.70
N THR A 35 -0.36 6.02 -4.97
CA THR A 35 -1.72 6.15 -5.49
C THR A 35 -1.89 5.57 -6.90
N LYS A 36 -0.80 5.45 -7.68
CA LYS A 36 -0.77 4.79 -8.99
C LYS A 36 -0.52 3.28 -8.90
N CYS A 37 -0.46 2.72 -7.69
CA CYS A 37 -0.46 1.27 -7.49
C CYS A 37 -1.91 0.76 -7.44
N ASP A 38 -2.34 0.14 -8.53
CA ASP A 38 -3.73 -0.17 -8.86
C ASP A 38 -3.99 -1.67 -9.17
N LYS A 39 -3.02 -2.55 -8.94
CA LYS A 39 -3.20 -3.98 -9.23
C LYS A 39 -4.29 -4.58 -8.32
N PRO A 40 -5.18 -5.44 -8.85
CA PRO A 40 -6.23 -6.04 -8.06
C PRO A 40 -5.65 -6.92 -6.94
N THR A 41 -6.06 -6.68 -5.70
CA THR A 41 -5.52 -7.39 -4.53
C THR A 41 -6.35 -8.62 -4.14
N SER A 42 -7.58 -8.74 -4.64
CA SER A 42 -8.57 -9.74 -4.20
C SER A 42 -8.08 -11.19 -4.32
N THR A 43 -7.54 -11.57 -5.48
CA THR A 43 -6.99 -12.92 -5.72
C THR A 43 -5.79 -13.19 -4.83
N HIS A 44 -4.90 -12.20 -4.66
CA HIS A 44 -3.72 -12.32 -3.81
C HIS A 44 -4.11 -12.56 -2.35
N LEU A 45 -4.96 -11.70 -1.79
CA LEU A 45 -5.41 -11.81 -0.41
C LEU A 45 -6.21 -13.10 -0.14
N ARG A 46 -6.94 -13.59 -1.15
CA ARG A 46 -7.64 -14.89 -1.08
C ARG A 46 -6.65 -16.05 -1.01
N SER A 47 -5.56 -16.02 -1.81
CA SER A 47 -4.51 -17.04 -1.74
C SER A 47 -3.82 -17.10 -0.37
N LEU A 48 -3.79 -15.97 0.34
CA LEU A 48 -3.28 -15.87 1.70
C LEU A 48 -4.34 -16.19 2.77
N GLY A 49 -5.60 -16.41 2.40
CA GLY A 49 -6.72 -16.66 3.32
C GLY A 49 -7.10 -15.43 4.17
N CYS A 50 -6.84 -14.22 3.69
CA CYS A 50 -7.03 -12.97 4.42
C CYS A 50 -7.85 -11.91 3.66
N ASN A 51 -8.60 -12.33 2.65
CA ASN A 51 -9.55 -11.47 1.94
C ASN A 51 -10.73 -11.09 2.85
N SER A 52 -11.39 -9.99 2.48
CA SER A 52 -12.64 -9.51 3.08
C SER A 52 -13.77 -9.58 2.06
N THR A 53 -15.00 -9.75 2.54
CA THR A 53 -16.24 -9.55 1.75
C THR A 53 -16.79 -8.14 1.88
N ASP A 54 -16.36 -7.41 2.90
CA ASP A 54 -16.98 -6.15 3.32
C ASP A 54 -16.33 -4.94 2.64
N TYR A 55 -15.13 -5.11 2.07
CA TYR A 55 -14.38 -4.05 1.40
C TYR A 55 -13.36 -4.63 0.42
N GLU A 56 -12.99 -3.83 -0.56
CA GLU A 56 -11.81 -4.04 -1.40
C GLU A 56 -10.65 -3.19 -0.89
N LEU A 57 -9.46 -3.78 -0.80
CA LEU A 57 -8.26 -3.09 -0.31
C LEU A 57 -7.39 -2.64 -1.50
N PRO A 58 -7.24 -1.33 -1.77
CA PRO A 58 -6.37 -0.84 -2.84
C PRO A 58 -4.92 -1.32 -2.68
N GLU A 59 -4.21 -1.55 -3.79
CA GLU A 59 -2.81 -2.04 -3.75
C GLU A 59 -1.90 -1.06 -3.00
N GLY A 60 -1.98 0.24 -3.27
CA GLY A 60 -1.18 1.23 -2.55
C GLY A 60 -1.46 1.23 -1.04
N LEU A 61 -2.73 1.10 -0.62
CA LEU A 61 -3.06 1.00 0.81
C LEU A 61 -2.55 -0.32 1.43
N LEU A 62 -2.63 -1.43 0.69
CA LEU A 62 -2.03 -2.71 1.10
C LEU A 62 -0.51 -2.57 1.31
N ILE A 63 0.18 -1.87 0.41
CA ILE A 63 1.61 -1.59 0.51
C ILE A 63 1.91 -0.76 1.76
N LEU A 64 1.16 0.33 2.01
CA LEU A 64 1.30 1.16 3.20
C LEU A 64 1.18 0.32 4.48
N TYR A 65 0.13 -0.47 4.61
CA TYR A 65 -0.09 -1.32 5.78
C TYR A 65 1.03 -2.36 5.96
N ARG A 66 1.50 -2.99 4.87
CA ARG A 66 2.61 -3.96 4.94
C ARG A 66 3.96 -3.32 5.29
N SER A 67 4.16 -2.06 4.95
CA SER A 67 5.34 -1.30 5.35
C SER A 67 5.28 -0.80 6.80
N GLY A 68 4.09 -0.82 7.39
CA GLY A 68 3.82 -0.39 8.76
C GLY A 68 3.23 1.02 8.89
N ILE A 69 2.80 1.63 7.78
CA ILE A 69 2.14 2.93 7.75
C ILE A 69 0.62 2.70 7.87
N PHE A 70 0.07 3.01 9.04
CA PHE A 70 -1.36 2.87 9.36
C PHE A 70 -2.08 4.19 9.63
N SER A 71 -1.33 5.31 9.61
CA SER A 71 -1.89 6.66 9.65
C SER A 71 -2.03 7.16 8.22
N ILE A 72 -3.26 7.19 7.70
CA ILE A 72 -3.53 7.58 6.32
C ILE A 72 -3.98 9.04 6.26
N ASP A 73 -3.14 9.84 5.61
CA ASP A 73 -3.28 11.27 5.35
C ASP A 73 -2.64 11.65 3.99
N CYS A 74 -2.70 12.93 3.62
CA CYS A 74 -2.12 13.43 2.37
C CYS A 74 -0.63 13.08 2.23
N SER A 75 0.15 13.15 3.31
CA SER A 75 1.59 12.87 3.30
C SER A 75 1.86 11.40 3.02
N SER A 76 1.06 10.50 3.59
CA SER A 76 1.17 9.06 3.33
C SER A 76 0.77 8.66 1.90
N CYS A 77 -0.06 9.47 1.25
CA CYS A 77 -0.46 9.30 -0.14
C CYS A 77 0.51 9.94 -1.14
N ASP A 78 1.33 10.90 -0.69
CA ASP A 78 2.35 11.60 -1.50
C ASP A 78 3.73 10.95 -1.33
N ILE A 79 3.79 9.63 -1.45
CA ILE A 79 5.05 8.87 -1.40
C ILE A 79 5.27 8.11 -2.69
N TYR A 80 6.54 7.83 -2.98
CA TYR A 80 6.97 7.18 -4.22
C TYR A 80 7.52 5.79 -3.93
N ILE A 81 7.25 4.86 -4.83
CA ILE A 81 7.67 3.47 -4.70
C ILE A 81 8.39 2.98 -5.96
N CYS A 82 9.54 2.33 -5.76
CA CYS A 82 10.26 1.68 -6.85
C CYS A 82 9.67 0.30 -7.16
N PRO A 83 9.93 -0.27 -8.35
CA PRO A 83 9.41 -1.58 -8.72
C PRO A 83 9.76 -2.70 -7.73
N LYS A 84 10.99 -2.74 -7.22
CA LYS A 84 11.40 -3.74 -6.21
C LYS A 84 10.55 -3.65 -4.94
N HIS A 85 10.38 -2.45 -4.38
CA HIS A 85 9.58 -2.31 -3.16
C HIS A 85 8.09 -2.53 -3.41
N ARG A 86 7.59 -2.26 -4.63
CA ARG A 86 6.23 -2.65 -5.03
C ARG A 86 6.08 -4.18 -5.06
N ASP A 87 7.10 -4.94 -5.45
CA ASP A 87 7.09 -6.40 -5.29
C ASP A 87 7.14 -6.82 -3.82
N ASP A 88 8.01 -6.17 -3.04
CA ASP A 88 8.21 -6.48 -1.62
C ASP A 88 6.99 -6.16 -0.75
N PHE A 89 6.07 -5.29 -1.16
CA PHE A 89 4.91 -4.91 -0.34
C PHE A 89 3.57 -5.11 -1.04
N GLY A 90 3.54 -5.14 -2.37
CA GLY A 90 2.33 -5.25 -3.18
C GLY A 90 1.88 -6.69 -3.42
N ILE A 91 1.30 -6.96 -4.58
CA ILE A 91 0.66 -8.26 -4.85
C ILE A 91 1.64 -9.45 -4.94
N TYR A 92 2.95 -9.19 -5.08
CA TYR A 92 3.97 -10.24 -5.15
C TYR A 92 4.55 -10.60 -3.78
N TRP A 93 4.20 -9.87 -2.73
CA TRP A 93 4.63 -10.19 -1.36
C TRP A 93 4.26 -11.62 -0.99
N ARG A 94 5.20 -12.33 -0.37
CA ARG A 94 5.01 -13.70 0.13
C ARG A 94 5.23 -13.76 1.62
N ARG A 95 4.58 -14.73 2.26
CA ARG A 95 4.76 -15.01 3.68
C ARG A 95 6.22 -15.38 3.96
N GLN A 96 6.90 -14.60 4.80
CA GLN A 96 8.32 -14.76 5.11
C GLN A 96 8.62 -15.99 5.98
N THR A 97 7.63 -16.48 6.73
CA THR A 97 7.79 -17.59 7.66
C THR A 97 6.62 -18.56 7.59
N ARG A 98 6.90 -19.86 7.78
CA ARG A 98 5.86 -20.90 7.90
C ARG A 98 5.35 -21.08 9.33
N LYS A 99 5.69 -20.16 10.24
CA LYS A 99 5.27 -20.16 11.64
C LYS A 99 4.24 -19.05 11.91
N CYS A 100 3.46 -19.20 12.97
CA CYS A 100 2.59 -18.14 13.45
C CYS A 100 3.43 -16.92 13.89
N GLN A 101 2.98 -15.72 13.51
CA GLN A 101 3.59 -14.41 13.78
C GLN A 101 2.75 -13.58 14.75
N SER A 102 1.84 -14.21 15.50
CA SER A 102 1.04 -13.50 16.50
C SER A 102 1.96 -12.99 17.62
N PRO A 103 1.88 -11.71 18.00
CA PRO A 103 2.72 -11.15 19.06
C PRO A 103 2.40 -11.71 20.45
N THR A 104 1.25 -12.37 20.60
CA THR A 104 0.83 -13.02 21.86
C THR A 104 1.08 -14.52 21.85
N HIS A 105 1.74 -15.04 20.81
CA HIS A 105 2.11 -16.44 20.76
C HIS A 105 3.41 -16.63 21.54
N PRO A 106 3.51 -17.62 22.45
CA PRO A 106 4.76 -17.93 23.11
C PRO A 106 5.91 -18.11 22.12
N ASP A 107 7.04 -17.47 22.40
CA ASP A 107 8.29 -17.68 21.70
C ASP A 107 8.59 -19.18 21.69
N GLN A 108 9.02 -19.71 20.54
CA GLN A 108 9.26 -21.14 20.23
C GLN A 108 8.09 -21.93 19.62
N SER A 109 6.91 -21.33 19.43
CA SER A 109 5.82 -22.05 18.75
C SER A 109 6.11 -22.37 17.29
N VAL A 110 6.17 -23.67 16.98
CA VAL A 110 6.14 -24.22 15.61
C VAL A 110 4.73 -24.26 15.01
N ALA A 111 3.75 -23.60 15.64
CA ALA A 111 2.37 -23.63 15.18
C ALA A 111 2.27 -23.16 13.73
N LYS A 112 1.73 -24.04 12.89
CA LYS A 112 1.48 -23.74 11.49
C LYS A 112 0.41 -22.65 11.41
N PRO A 113 0.61 -21.59 10.62
CA PRO A 113 -0.43 -20.62 10.36
C PRO A 113 -1.55 -21.31 9.60
N SER A 114 -2.80 -21.05 9.99
CA SER A 114 -3.97 -21.53 9.26
C SER A 114 -4.41 -20.57 8.17
N ARG A 115 -4.17 -19.27 8.36
CA ARG A 115 -4.48 -18.22 7.40
C ARG A 115 -3.55 -17.02 7.57
N GLY A 116 -3.66 -16.06 6.66
CA GLY A 116 -3.08 -14.73 6.78
C GLY A 116 -3.91 -13.83 7.68
N ILE A 117 -3.24 -12.89 8.35
CA ILE A 117 -3.90 -11.84 9.13
C ILE A 117 -4.55 -10.80 8.18
N PRO A 118 -5.86 -10.52 8.31
CA PRO A 118 -6.56 -9.55 7.45
C PRO A 118 -6.22 -8.11 7.84
N ALA A 119 -6.45 -7.17 6.92
CA ALA A 119 -6.15 -5.75 7.12
C ALA A 119 -6.88 -5.15 8.32
N SER A 120 -8.14 -5.53 8.55
CA SER A 120 -8.93 -5.11 9.71
C SER A 120 -8.30 -5.49 11.06
N VAL A 121 -7.72 -6.68 11.15
CA VAL A 121 -7.01 -7.12 12.37
C VAL A 121 -5.65 -6.41 12.49
N CYS A 122 -4.97 -6.14 11.38
CA CYS A 122 -3.74 -5.35 11.41
C CYS A 122 -4.01 -3.92 11.92
N LYS A 123 -5.09 -3.30 11.46
CA LYS A 123 -5.54 -1.98 11.92
C LYS A 123 -5.88 -2.00 13.41
N GLU A 124 -6.64 -3.00 13.86
CA GLU A 124 -6.96 -3.21 15.29
C GLU A 124 -5.69 -3.35 16.15
N LEU A 125 -4.74 -4.18 15.74
CA LEU A 125 -3.47 -4.38 16.44
C LEU A 125 -2.65 -3.08 16.53
N TRP A 126 -2.60 -2.32 15.44
CA TRP A 126 -1.88 -1.05 15.43
C TRP A 126 -2.57 -0.02 16.32
N MET A 127 -3.90 0.10 16.27
CA MET A 127 -4.66 1.06 17.06
C MET A 127 -4.58 0.77 18.57
N THR A 128 -4.73 -0.50 18.95
CA THR A 128 -4.84 -0.90 20.37
C THR A 128 -3.50 -1.20 21.03
N LYS A 129 -2.54 -1.75 20.28
CA LYS A 129 -1.28 -2.28 20.84
C LYS A 129 -0.04 -1.63 20.22
N ARG A 130 -0.21 -0.76 19.21
CA ARG A 130 0.90 -0.19 18.42
C ARG A 130 1.80 -1.24 17.79
N ILE A 131 1.23 -2.42 17.50
CA ILE A 131 1.94 -3.52 16.85
C ILE A 131 1.68 -3.46 15.36
N SER A 132 2.77 -3.44 14.58
CA SER A 132 2.72 -3.54 13.12
C SER A 132 2.98 -4.98 12.68
N LEU A 133 1.98 -5.61 12.09
CA LEU A 133 2.14 -6.87 11.36
C LEU A 133 1.74 -6.67 9.89
N PRO A 134 2.57 -7.11 8.93
CA PRO A 134 2.20 -7.03 7.52
C PRO A 134 0.92 -7.81 7.23
N VAL A 135 0.01 -7.21 6.45
CA VAL A 135 -1.22 -7.89 6.00
C VAL A 135 -0.86 -9.18 5.28
N GLY A 136 -1.52 -10.27 5.67
CA GLY A 136 -1.25 -11.61 5.16
C GLY A 136 -0.22 -12.40 5.96
N SER A 137 0.45 -11.84 6.98
CA SER A 137 1.32 -12.55 7.94
C SER A 137 0.66 -13.75 8.61
N GLY A 138 1.46 -14.74 9.01
CA GLY A 138 0.98 -16.06 9.45
C GLY A 138 0.28 -16.02 10.78
N ILE A 139 -0.95 -16.50 10.86
CA ILE A 139 -1.63 -16.63 12.15
C ILE A 139 -2.36 -17.96 12.29
N CYS A 140 -2.21 -18.59 13.46
CA CYS A 140 -2.92 -19.83 13.80
C CYS A 140 -4.33 -19.51 14.33
N TYR A 141 -5.21 -20.52 14.30
CA TYR A 141 -6.61 -20.36 14.71
C TYR A 141 -6.80 -19.88 16.16
N SER A 142 -5.95 -20.33 17.09
CA SER A 142 -6.04 -19.93 18.49
C SER A 142 -5.65 -18.47 18.70
N CYS A 143 -4.67 -17.96 17.94
CA CYS A 143 -4.21 -16.58 18.08
C CYS A 143 -5.11 -15.57 17.40
N ILE A 144 -5.66 -15.86 16.21
CA ILE A 144 -6.53 -14.88 15.52
C ILE A 144 -7.78 -14.53 16.33
N ARG A 145 -8.30 -15.49 17.12
CA ARG A 145 -9.46 -15.27 18.01
C ARG A 145 -9.17 -14.30 19.16
N LYS A 146 -7.90 -14.05 19.48
CA LYS A 146 -7.49 -13.08 20.51
C LYS A 146 -7.48 -11.63 20.01
N TYR A 147 -7.77 -11.43 18.72
CA TYR A 147 -7.81 -10.12 18.09
C TYR A 147 -9.20 -9.84 17.49
N PRO A 148 -10.24 -9.71 18.34
CA PRO A 148 -11.54 -9.26 17.87
C PRO A 148 -11.41 -7.86 17.28
N VAL A 149 -12.00 -7.63 16.11
CA VAL A 149 -11.97 -6.32 15.46
C VAL A 149 -13.13 -5.49 16.00
N SER A 150 -12.82 -4.39 16.67
CA SER A 150 -13.80 -3.41 17.15
C SER A 150 -14.51 -2.69 15.99
N GLN A 151 -15.67 -2.08 16.27
CA GLN A 151 -16.34 -1.25 15.26
C GLN A 151 -15.49 -0.03 14.89
N ASP A 152 -14.80 0.56 15.85
CA ASP A 152 -13.91 1.71 15.62
C ASP A 152 -12.78 1.36 14.65
N SER A 153 -12.13 0.19 14.80
CA SER A 153 -11.10 -0.26 13.87
C SER A 153 -11.62 -0.58 12.48
N LYS A 154 -12.85 -1.14 12.39
CA LYS A 154 -13.50 -1.33 11.08
C LYS A 154 -13.77 0.00 10.41
N GLN A 155 -14.38 0.94 11.12
CA GLN A 155 -14.69 2.26 10.60
C GLN A 155 -13.41 3.01 10.19
N ALA A 156 -12.35 2.94 11.00
CA ALA A 156 -11.07 3.54 10.68
C ALA A 156 -10.44 2.95 9.41
N LEU A 157 -10.55 1.63 9.19
CA LEU A 157 -10.11 1.01 7.94
C LEU A 157 -10.93 1.49 6.74
N ILE A 158 -12.26 1.58 6.87
CA ILE A 158 -13.12 2.10 5.79
C ILE A 158 -12.77 3.57 5.48
N THR A 159 -12.51 4.37 6.50
CA THR A 159 -12.04 5.76 6.34
C THR A 159 -10.68 5.83 5.66
N ASP A 160 -9.73 4.96 6.01
CA ASP A 160 -8.43 4.89 5.34
C ASP A 160 -8.57 4.55 3.85
N ILE A 161 -9.46 3.61 3.50
CA ILE A 161 -9.77 3.25 2.11
C ILE A 161 -10.33 4.46 1.36
N GLY A 162 -11.32 5.16 1.93
CA GLY A 162 -11.90 6.37 1.34
C GLY A 162 -10.85 7.45 1.09
N LYS A 163 -10.05 7.79 2.12
CA LYS A 163 -8.97 8.79 1.99
C LYS A 163 -7.95 8.44 0.91
N PHE A 164 -7.60 7.16 0.80
CA PHE A 164 -6.66 6.70 -0.22
C PHE A 164 -7.27 6.88 -1.62
N ASN A 165 -8.52 6.45 -1.82
CA ASN A 165 -9.20 6.58 -3.11
C ASN A 165 -9.39 8.05 -3.52
N ASP A 166 -9.81 8.92 -2.60
CA ASP A 166 -9.94 10.37 -2.84
C ASP A 166 -8.60 11.01 -3.24
N SER A 167 -7.48 10.47 -2.74
CA SER A 167 -6.13 10.94 -3.09
C SER A 167 -5.72 10.44 -4.48
N SER A 168 -6.09 9.21 -4.83
CA SER A 168 -5.85 8.65 -6.17
C SER A 168 -6.66 9.37 -7.25
N GLU A 169 -7.93 9.71 -6.98
CA GLU A 169 -8.79 10.43 -7.92
C GLU A 169 -8.31 11.86 -8.19
N ARG A 170 -7.87 12.58 -7.16
CA ARG A 170 -7.33 13.95 -7.31
C ARG A 170 -6.10 14.02 -8.21
N LEU A 171 -5.27 12.98 -8.25
CA LEU A 171 -4.11 12.94 -9.15
C LEU A 171 -4.52 12.69 -10.61
N LEU A 172 -5.60 11.93 -10.84
CA LEU A 172 -6.12 11.71 -12.20
C LEU A 172 -6.68 13.00 -12.81
N THR A 173 -7.33 13.86 -12.01
CA THR A 173 -7.88 15.14 -12.51
C THR A 173 -6.79 16.18 -12.81
N THR A 174 -5.66 16.16 -12.10
CA THR A 174 -4.52 17.04 -12.39
C THR A 174 -3.79 16.65 -13.69
N GLU A 175 -3.79 15.38 -14.06
CA GLU A 175 -3.16 14.91 -15.30
C GLU A 175 -4.01 15.21 -16.54
N THR A 176 -5.34 15.27 -16.40
CA THR A 176 -6.27 15.58 -17.52
C THR A 176 -6.55 17.07 -17.71
N GLY A 177 -6.22 17.91 -16.72
CA GLY A 177 -6.44 19.36 -16.76
C GLY A 177 -5.36 20.18 -17.48
N ILE A 178 -4.25 19.57 -17.92
CA ILE A 178 -3.11 20.28 -18.55
C ILE A 178 -3.24 20.35 -20.09
N SER A 179 -4.19 19.66 -20.72
CA SER A 179 -4.29 19.61 -22.20
C SER A 179 -5.22 20.65 -22.85
N ASN A 180 -5.78 21.63 -22.14
CA ASN A 180 -6.77 22.58 -22.69
C ASN A 180 -6.44 24.07 -22.45
N ALA A 181 -5.15 24.46 -22.48
CA ALA A 181 -4.77 25.87 -22.30
C ALA A 181 -3.64 26.32 -23.25
N GLU A 182 -3.70 25.98 -24.55
CA GLU A 182 -2.89 26.65 -25.58
C GLU A 182 -3.66 26.72 -26.92
N GLU A 183 -4.80 27.41 -26.98
CA GLU A 183 -5.32 27.88 -28.27
C GLU A 183 -6.30 29.06 -28.13
N SER A 184 -5.80 30.27 -27.85
CA SER A 184 -6.41 31.53 -28.33
C SER A 184 -5.57 32.73 -27.90
N ASP A 185 -4.51 33.04 -28.64
CA ASP A 185 -3.97 34.39 -28.78
C ASP A 185 -3.10 34.44 -30.04
N ASN A 186 -3.76 34.35 -31.20
CA ASN A 186 -3.19 34.72 -32.49
C ASN A 186 -4.30 35.24 -33.40
N LEU A 187 -4.73 36.47 -33.14
CA LEU A 187 -5.29 37.34 -34.17
C LEU A 187 -4.53 38.65 -34.12
N ALA A 188 -3.37 38.61 -34.75
CA ALA A 188 -2.59 39.78 -35.14
C ALA A 188 -3.39 40.61 -36.14
N PHE A 189 -3.70 41.83 -35.73
CA PHE A 189 -3.43 43.08 -36.47
C PHE A 189 -3.13 42.92 -37.97
N THR A 190 -4.11 43.26 -38.80
CA THR A 190 -3.86 43.69 -40.19
C THR A 190 -4.78 44.85 -40.56
N GLY A 191 -4.16 45.97 -40.94
CA GLY A 191 -4.68 46.93 -41.92
C GLY A 191 -5.60 48.01 -41.39
#